data_AF-A0AAU0F5N9-F1
#
_entry.id   AF-A0AAU0F5N9-F1
#
_cell.length_a   1.000
_cell.length_b   1.000
_cell.length_c   1.000
_cell.angle_alpha   90.00
_cell.angle_beta   90.00
_cell.angle_gamma   90.00
#
_symmetry.space_group_name_H-M   'P 1'
#
loop_
_entity.id
_entity.type
_entity.pdbx_description
1 polymer ?
#
loop_
_entity_poly.entity_id
_entity_poly.type
_entity_poly.pdbx_seq_one_letter_code
_entity_poly.pdbx_strand_id
1 'polypeptide(L)'
;MRTYAGIPEENATLENSKVMLVTVPYDGTSTWGKGADKGPELFLDASENMELYDIETGTEPYLGKGVWGDGLGKWAEECLHQRR
;
A
#
# COMPACT_ATOMS: atom_id res chain seq x y z
N MET A 1 1.61 -10.37 -8.82
CA MET A 1 0.77 -9.49 -7.94
C MET A 1 1.46 -8.13 -7.86
N ARG A 2 0.76 -7.00 -7.67
CA ARG A 2 1.47 -5.71 -7.50
C ARG A 2 1.93 -5.61 -6.05
N THR A 3 3.24 -5.50 -5.83
CA THR A 3 3.85 -5.36 -4.50
C THR A 3 4.14 -3.89 -4.20
N TYR A 4 4.26 -3.54 -2.92
CA TYR A 4 4.68 -2.19 -2.54
C TYR A 4 6.05 -1.86 -3.13
N ALA A 5 6.16 -0.72 -3.82
CA ALA A 5 7.41 -0.22 -4.39
C ALA A 5 8.19 -1.22 -5.28
N GLY A 6 7.50 -2.22 -5.85
CA GLY A 6 8.12 -3.24 -6.69
C GLY A 6 9.04 -4.22 -5.96
N ILE A 7 8.89 -4.38 -4.63
CA ILE A 7 9.70 -5.35 -3.86
C ILE A 7 9.45 -6.80 -4.32
N PRO A 8 10.41 -7.72 -4.14
CA PRO A 8 10.24 -9.13 -4.47
C PRO A 8 9.03 -9.76 -3.76
N GLU A 9 8.34 -10.69 -4.45
CA GLU A 9 7.11 -11.31 -3.93
C GLU A 9 7.35 -12.09 -2.63
N GLU A 10 8.54 -12.66 -2.44
CA GLU A 10 8.93 -13.36 -1.21
C GLU A 10 8.97 -12.45 0.03
N ASN A 11 9.21 -11.14 -0.16
CA ASN A 11 9.19 -10.13 0.88
C ASN A 11 7.81 -9.49 1.05
N ALA A 12 6.85 -9.86 0.20
CA ALA A 12 5.49 -9.31 0.18
C ALA A 12 4.42 -10.34 0.54
N THR A 13 4.78 -11.42 1.24
CA THR A 13 3.83 -12.38 1.80
C THR A 13 3.40 -11.99 3.21
N LEU A 14 2.23 -12.44 3.64
CA LEU A 14 1.70 -12.14 4.98
C LEU A 14 2.61 -12.72 6.08
N GLU A 15 3.17 -13.90 5.84
CA GLU A 15 4.00 -14.63 6.79
C GLU A 15 5.38 -13.98 7.00
N ASN A 16 5.94 -13.39 5.94
CA ASN A 16 7.27 -12.78 5.96
C ASN A 16 7.23 -11.27 6.27
N SER A 17 6.05 -10.68 6.39
CA SER A 17 5.88 -9.24 6.57
C SER A 17 5.54 -8.85 8.01
N LYS A 18 6.23 -7.82 8.50
CA LYS A 18 5.97 -7.12 9.77
C LYS A 18 5.17 -5.84 9.55
N VAL A 19 5.09 -5.37 8.30
CA VAL A 19 4.34 -4.19 7.89
C VAL A 19 3.18 -4.61 7.00
N MET A 20 1.99 -4.10 7.30
CA MET A 20 0.79 -4.31 6.50
C MET A 20 0.34 -2.97 5.93
N LEU A 21 0.19 -2.92 4.61
CA LEU A 21 -0.36 -1.77 3.89
C LEU A 21 -1.85 -2.04 3.61
N VAL A 22 -2.70 -1.30 4.33
CA VAL A 22 -4.17 -1.32 4.15
C VAL A 22 -4.58 -0.04 3.47
N THR A 23 -5.36 -0.16 2.39
CA THR A 23 -5.79 1.00 1.62
C THR A 23 -7.31 1.16 1.69
N VAL A 24 -7.77 2.40 1.85
CA VAL A 24 -9.21 2.72 1.94
C VAL A 24 -9.52 3.84 0.94
N PRO A 25 -9.90 3.50 -0.30
CA PRO A 25 -10.20 4.48 -1.33
C PRO A 25 -11.58 5.11 -1.09
N TYR A 26 -11.67 6.13 -0.23
CA TYR A 26 -12.94 6.78 0.12
C TYR A 26 -12.90 8.29 -0.11
N ASP A 27 -13.83 8.79 -0.94
CA ASP A 27 -14.02 10.23 -1.19
C ASP A 27 -15.50 10.65 -1.17
N GLY A 28 -16.29 10.01 -0.30
CA GLY A 28 -17.74 10.21 -0.23
C GLY A 28 -18.17 11.56 0.34
N THR A 29 -17.39 12.15 1.25
CA THR A 29 -17.79 13.35 2.02
C THR A 29 -17.14 14.65 1.55
N SER A 30 -16.13 14.58 0.68
CA SER A 30 -15.44 15.80 0.21
C SER A 30 -16.35 16.66 -0.65
N THR A 31 -16.41 17.96 -0.37
CA THR A 31 -17.25 18.91 -1.13
C THR A 31 -16.43 19.76 -2.10
N TRP A 32 -15.16 20.00 -1.80
CA TRP A 32 -14.18 20.68 -2.65
C TRP A 32 -12.92 19.83 -2.75
N GLY A 33 -12.30 19.74 -3.95
CA GLY A 33 -11.10 18.95 -4.17
C GLY A 33 -11.33 17.43 -4.10
N LYS A 34 -12.13 16.89 -5.03
CA LYS A 34 -12.39 15.45 -5.18
C LYS A 34 -11.13 14.70 -5.67
N GLY A 35 -11.04 13.42 -5.33
CA GLY A 35 -10.02 12.48 -5.82
C GLY A 35 -9.25 11.71 -4.75
N ALA A 36 -9.63 11.80 -3.47
CA ALA A 36 -8.95 11.07 -2.39
C ALA A 36 -9.02 9.54 -2.54
N ASP A 37 -10.07 9.06 -3.21
CA ASP A 37 -10.26 7.66 -3.61
C ASP A 37 -9.16 7.15 -4.54
N LYS A 38 -8.52 8.04 -5.32
CA LYS A 38 -7.40 7.69 -6.21
C LYS A 38 -6.05 7.65 -5.51
N GLY A 39 -5.99 8.09 -4.25
CA GLY A 39 -4.77 8.17 -3.46
C GLY A 39 -4.00 6.85 -3.39
N PRO A 40 -4.64 5.70 -3.07
CA PRO A 40 -3.95 4.42 -3.00
C PRO A 40 -3.20 4.00 -4.27
N GLU A 41 -3.82 4.14 -5.45
CA GLU A 41 -3.20 3.76 -6.72
C GLU A 41 -2.00 4.67 -7.03
N LEU A 42 -2.19 5.98 -6.91
CA LEU A 42 -1.13 6.98 -7.16
C LEU A 42 0.03 6.85 -6.15
N PHE A 43 -0.27 6.45 -4.92
CA PHE A 43 0.74 6.17 -3.91
C PHE A 43 1.62 4.97 -4.30
N LEU A 44 1.03 3.88 -4.81
CA LEU A 44 1.80 2.73 -5.28
C LEU A 44 2.63 3.09 -6.53
N ASP A 45 2.05 3.82 -7.47
CA ASP A 45 2.77 4.32 -8.67
C ASP A 45 3.99 5.16 -8.29
N ALA A 46 3.83 6.09 -7.34
CA ALA A 46 4.92 6.92 -6.87
C ALA A 46 5.98 6.09 -6.14
N SER A 47 5.56 5.11 -5.34
CA SER A 47 6.44 4.27 -4.53
C SER A 47 7.36 3.40 -5.40
N GLU A 48 6.93 2.96 -6.58
CA GLU A 48 7.76 2.20 -7.54
C GLU A 48 8.95 3.01 -8.11
N ASN A 49 8.92 4.33 -7.99
CA ASN A 49 9.99 5.21 -8.47
C ASN A 49 10.92 5.68 -7.34
N MET A 50 10.73 5.19 -6.11
CA MET A 50 11.55 5.55 -4.96
C MET A 50 12.79 4.66 -4.86
N GLU A 51 13.89 5.21 -4.33
CA GLU A 51 15.03 4.42 -3.88
C GLU A 51 14.64 3.66 -2.60
N LEU A 52 14.87 2.35 -2.57
CA LEU A 52 14.50 1.50 -1.44
C LEU A 52 15.58 1.44 -0.36
N TYR A 53 16.80 1.86 -0.70
CA TYR A 53 17.89 1.96 0.23
C TYR A 53 17.76 3.21 1.12
N ASP A 54 17.75 3.00 2.43
CA ASP A 54 17.80 4.07 3.41
C ASP A 54 19.24 4.36 3.84
N ILE A 55 19.70 5.59 3.61
CA ILE A 55 21.08 6.03 3.90
C ILE A 55 21.34 6.10 5.40
N GLU A 56 20.35 6.48 6.20
CA GLU A 56 20.51 6.70 7.65
C GLU A 56 20.75 5.38 8.39
N THR A 57 20.06 4.31 7.98
CA THR A 57 20.25 2.96 8.54
C THR A 57 21.25 2.12 7.77
N GLY A 58 21.57 2.48 6.53
CA GLY A 58 22.43 1.70 5.65
C GLY A 58 21.82 0.37 5.23
N THR A 59 20.49 0.32 5.07
CA THR A 59 19.75 -0.92 4.79
C THR A 59 18.64 -0.71 3.77
N GLU A 60 18.19 -1.80 3.16
CA GLU A 60 16.90 -1.89 2.49
C GLU A 60 15.86 -2.47 3.48
N PRO A 61 14.96 -1.65 4.06
CA PRO A 61 14.12 -2.09 5.18
C PRO A 61 13.23 -3.31 4.88
N TYR A 62 12.82 -3.48 3.61
CA TYR A 62 11.95 -4.57 3.19
C TYR A 62 12.62 -5.95 3.33
N LEU A 63 13.96 -6.04 3.29
CA LEU A 63 14.66 -7.32 3.44
C LEU A 63 14.48 -7.94 4.84
N GLY A 64 14.51 -7.11 5.90
CA GLY A 64 14.38 -7.57 7.29
C GLY A 64 12.99 -7.46 7.88
N LYS A 65 12.10 -6.72 7.21
CA LYS A 65 10.75 -6.41 7.71
C LYS A 65 9.64 -6.91 6.80
N GLY A 66 9.81 -7.00 5.49
CA GLY A 66 8.75 -7.29 4.53
C GLY A 66 7.61 -6.26 4.53
N VAL A 67 6.82 -6.23 3.46
CA VAL A 67 5.62 -5.38 3.36
C VAL A 67 4.53 -6.15 2.62
N TRP A 68 3.44 -6.49 3.31
CA TRP A 68 2.29 -7.14 2.71
C TRP A 68 1.18 -6.13 2.41
N GLY A 69 0.67 -6.13 1.17
CA GLY A 69 -0.43 -5.27 0.74
C GLY A 69 -1.75 -6.01 0.64
N ASP A 70 -2.83 -5.39 1.08
CA ASP A 70 -4.20 -5.94 1.06
C ASP A 70 -4.86 -6.03 -0.33
N GLY A 71 -4.14 -5.59 -1.38
CA GLY A 71 -4.61 -5.67 -2.76
C GLY A 71 -5.53 -4.53 -3.18
N LEU A 72 -5.12 -3.28 -2.90
CA LEU A 72 -5.82 -2.05 -3.33
C LEU A 72 -7.20 -1.88 -2.68
N GLY A 73 -7.34 -2.29 -1.43
CA GLY A 73 -8.52 -1.94 -0.65
C GLY A 73 -9.79 -2.67 -1.11
N LYS A 74 -9.68 -3.73 -1.91
CA LYS A 74 -10.83 -4.60 -2.24
C LYS A 74 -11.55 -5.09 -0.99
N TRP A 75 -10.78 -5.46 0.03
CA TRP A 75 -11.31 -5.83 1.34
C TRP A 75 -12.02 -4.66 2.04
N ALA A 76 -11.48 -3.46 1.95
CA ALA A 76 -12.07 -2.26 2.53
C ALA A 76 -13.33 -1.82 1.77
N GLU A 77 -13.34 -1.89 0.44
CA GLU A 77 -14.51 -1.63 -0.41
C GLU A 77 -15.63 -2.62 -0.12
N GLU A 78 -15.33 -3.92 -0.01
CA GLU A 78 -16.30 -4.94 0.39
C GLU A 78 -16.89 -4.64 1.78
N CYS A 79 -16.04 -4.30 2.76
CA CYS A 79 -16.48 -3.92 4.11
C CYS A 79 -17.35 -2.64 4.13
N LEU A 80 -17.04 -1.65 3.29
CA LEU A 80 -17.78 -0.39 3.21
C LEU A 80 -19.14 -0.57 2.52
N HIS A 81 -19.21 -1.42 1.50
CA HIS A 81 -20.47 -1.73 0.80
C HIS A 81 -21.40 -2.63 1.61
N GLN A 82 -20.87 -3.52 2.46
CA GLN A 82 -21.67 -4.38 3.34
C GLN A 82 -22.32 -3.64 4.54
N ARG A 83 -22.01 -2.35 4.76
CA ARG A 83 -22.65 -1.50 5.79
C ARG A 83 -23.70 -0.54 5.23
N ARG A 84 -24.28 -0.83 4.06
CA ARG A 84 -25.51 -0.17 3.56
C ARG A 84 -26.70 -1.11 3.57
#